data_AF-A0A970A2X8-F1
#
_entry.id   AF-A0A970A2X8-F1
#
_cell.length_a   1.000
_cell.length_b   1.000
_cell.length_c   1.000
_cell.angle_alpha   90.00
_cell.angle_beta   90.00
_cell.angle_gamma   90.00
#
_symmetry.space_group_name_H-M   'P 1'
#
loop_
_entity.id
_entity.type
_entity.pdbx_description
1 polymer ?
#
loop_
_entity_poly.entity_id
_entity_poly.type
_entity_poly.pdbx_seq_one_letter_code
_entity_poly.pdbx_strand_id
1 'polypeptide(L)'
;NININARTLFATHYHELTELNTVHKGIFNLNVAVNRDSATGKMIFMHNIEEGSASKSYGIDVAELAGLPSQVVERAKEILFELEKSDNEEIKRVSRNIGKPQKAPAPVQLTLFSTQNEALELLKAADLNNMTPLEALNLLHKLKGIANG
;
A
#
# COMPACT_ATOMS: atom_id res chain seq x y z
N ASN A 1 -16.92 -13.98 -34.26
CA ASN A 1 -17.06 -13.65 -32.84
C ASN A 1 -18.23 -12.71 -32.65
N ILE A 2 -19.35 -13.20 -32.12
CA ILE A 2 -20.51 -12.37 -31.81
C ILE A 2 -20.15 -11.56 -30.56
N ASN A 3 -20.08 -10.25 -30.69
CA ASN A 3 -19.80 -9.35 -29.57
C ASN A 3 -21.15 -8.96 -28.93
N ILE A 4 -21.51 -9.65 -27.85
CA ILE A 4 -22.87 -9.64 -27.27
C ILE A 4 -23.12 -8.39 -26.41
N ASN A 5 -22.07 -7.65 -26.00
CA ASN A 5 -22.15 -6.42 -25.19
C ASN A 5 -23.21 -6.51 -24.07
N ALA A 6 -23.28 -7.65 -23.40
CA ALA A 6 -24.29 -7.92 -22.39
C ALA A 6 -24.09 -7.02 -21.16
N ARG A 7 -25.20 -6.56 -20.58
CA ARG A 7 -25.17 -5.87 -19.29
C ARG A 7 -24.62 -6.82 -18.22
N THR A 8 -23.57 -6.39 -17.53
CA THR A 8 -22.85 -7.20 -16.55
C THR A 8 -22.71 -6.42 -15.26
N LEU A 9 -23.02 -7.06 -14.13
CA LEU A 9 -22.66 -6.58 -12.79
C LEU A 9 -21.56 -7.48 -12.26
N PHE A 10 -20.47 -6.87 -11.79
CA PHE A 10 -19.30 -7.60 -11.30
C PHE A 10 -18.94 -7.12 -9.88
N ALA A 11 -19.30 -7.91 -8.87
CA ALA A 11 -18.94 -7.63 -7.48
C ALA A 11 -17.56 -8.22 -7.18
N THR A 12 -16.63 -7.40 -6.67
CA THR A 12 -15.24 -7.81 -6.45
C THR A 12 -14.64 -7.14 -5.21
N HIS A 13 -13.60 -7.76 -4.67
CA HIS A 13 -12.73 -7.19 -3.63
C HIS A 13 -11.35 -6.76 -4.18
N TYR A 14 -11.08 -6.97 -5.47
CA TYR A 14 -9.84 -6.53 -6.12
C TYR A 14 -9.93 -5.06 -6.52
N HIS A 15 -9.08 -4.23 -5.92
CA HIS A 15 -9.05 -2.79 -6.18
C HIS A 15 -8.45 -2.47 -7.55
N GLU A 16 -7.51 -3.29 -8.01
CA GLU A 16 -6.79 -3.14 -9.28
C GLU A 16 -7.75 -3.18 -10.48
N LEU A 17 -8.85 -3.93 -10.37
CA LEU A 17 -9.87 -3.99 -11.41
C LEU A 17 -10.65 -2.69 -11.56
N THR A 18 -10.61 -1.81 -10.56
CA THR A 18 -11.29 -0.52 -10.65
C THR A 18 -10.63 0.41 -11.67
N GLU A 19 -9.37 0.16 -12.05
CA GLU A 19 -8.67 0.91 -13.10
C GLU A 19 -9.20 0.59 -14.52
N LEU A 20 -9.94 -0.51 -14.69
CA LEU A 20 -10.46 -0.93 -16.00
C LEU A 20 -11.43 0.08 -16.61
N ASN A 21 -12.09 0.90 -15.77
CA ASN A 21 -12.95 1.99 -16.25
C ASN A 21 -12.17 3.07 -17.03
N THR A 22 -10.86 3.19 -16.83
CA THR A 22 -10.00 4.14 -17.55
C THR A 22 -9.55 3.61 -18.91
N VAL A 23 -9.46 2.28 -19.05
CA VAL A 23 -8.92 1.61 -20.24
C VAL A 23 -10.04 1.20 -21.21
N HIS A 24 -11.22 0.85 -20.70
CA HIS A 24 -12.33 0.34 -21.50
C HIS A 24 -13.58 1.22 -21.42
N LYS A 25 -14.08 1.63 -22.60
CA LYS A 25 -15.34 2.36 -22.71
C LYS A 25 -16.52 1.47 -22.29
N GLY A 26 -17.42 2.03 -21.47
CA GLY A 26 -18.63 1.33 -21.00
C GLY A 26 -18.47 0.61 -19.67
N ILE A 27 -17.27 0.62 -19.07
CA ILE A 27 -17.05 0.18 -17.70
C ILE A 27 -17.14 1.41 -16.78
N PHE A 28 -17.87 1.28 -15.69
CA PHE A 28 -17.95 2.26 -14.62
C PHE A 28 -17.91 1.53 -13.27
N ASN A 29 -17.38 2.20 -12.25
CA ASN A 29 -17.28 1.63 -10.91
C ASN A 29 -18.46 2.09 -10.06
N LEU A 30 -18.95 1.17 -9.25
CA LEU A 30 -19.92 1.43 -8.21
C LEU A 30 -19.38 0.88 -6.90
N ASN A 31 -19.67 1.55 -5.79
CA ASN A 31 -19.34 1.09 -4.45
C ASN A 31 -20.53 1.24 -3.50
N VAL A 32 -20.48 0.53 -2.37
CA VAL A 32 -21.47 0.67 -1.31
C VAL A 32 -21.00 1.76 -0.35
N ALA A 33 -21.85 2.75 -0.10
CA ALA A 33 -21.56 3.86 0.79
C ALA A 33 -21.39 3.40 2.24
N VAL A 34 -20.32 3.89 2.86
CA VAL A 34 -19.93 3.59 4.24
C VAL A 34 -19.75 4.91 4.99
N ASN A 35 -20.30 4.99 6.20
CA ASN A 35 -20.15 6.12 7.10
C ASN A 35 -19.52 5.67 8.43
N ARG A 36 -19.09 6.63 9.26
CA ARG A 36 -18.68 6.39 10.64
C ARG A 36 -19.57 7.15 11.59
N ASP A 37 -19.95 6.49 12.67
CA ASP A 37 -20.65 7.10 13.78
C ASP A 37 -19.76 8.15 14.46
N SER A 38 -20.22 9.39 14.53
CA SER A 38 -19.44 10.50 15.09
C SER A 38 -19.18 10.40 16.59
N ALA A 39 -19.97 9.62 17.33
CA ALA A 39 -19.84 9.47 18.78
C ALA A 39 -19.02 8.23 19.17
N THR A 40 -19.18 7.13 18.45
CA THR A 40 -18.55 5.83 18.76
C THR A 40 -17.41 5.48 17.82
N GLY A 41 -17.26 6.17 16.70
CA GLY A 41 -16.25 5.90 15.66
C GLY A 41 -16.51 4.63 14.84
N LYS A 42 -17.60 3.91 15.13
CA LYS A 42 -17.93 2.63 14.48
C LYS A 42 -18.39 2.83 13.05
N MET A 43 -18.05 1.87 12.20
CA MET A 43 -18.50 1.86 10.81
C MET A 43 -20.00 1.53 10.71
N ILE A 44 -20.70 2.26 9.84
CA ILE A 44 -22.10 2.06 9.48
C ILE A 44 -22.20 1.87 7.95
N PHE A 45 -22.78 0.75 7.52
CA PHE A 45 -23.14 0.52 6.12
C PHE A 45 -24.43 1.27 5.78
N MET A 46 -24.38 2.18 4.80
CA MET A 46 -25.54 3.00 4.44
C MET A 46 -26.52 2.29 3.48
N HIS A 47 -26.15 1.10 2.97
CA HIS A 47 -26.88 0.35 1.93
C HIS A 47 -27.22 1.19 0.67
N ASN A 48 -26.50 2.28 0.46
CA ASN A 48 -26.63 3.14 -0.70
C ASN A 48 -25.50 2.80 -1.69
N ILE A 49 -25.79 2.82 -2.99
CA ILE A 49 -24.79 2.61 -4.03
C ILE A 49 -24.35 3.97 -4.59
N GLU A 50 -23.05 4.21 -4.63
CA GLU A 50 -22.45 5.44 -5.11
C GLU A 50 -21.53 5.17 -6.30
N GLU A 51 -21.44 6.13 -7.22
CA GLU A 51 -20.51 6.06 -8.35
C GLU A 51 -19.06 6.23 -7.88
N GLY A 52 -18.16 5.45 -8.47
CA GLY A 52 -16.73 5.48 -8.18
C GLY A 52 -16.22 4.23 -7.46
N SER A 53 -14.91 4.20 -7.24
CA SER A 53 -14.23 3.13 -6.51
C SER A 53 -14.27 3.40 -5.00
N ALA A 54 -14.30 2.34 -4.19
CA ALA A 54 -14.12 2.49 -2.75
C ALA A 54 -12.73 3.09 -2.46
N SER A 55 -12.68 4.04 -1.51
CA SER A 55 -11.45 4.76 -1.16
C SER A 55 -10.51 3.96 -0.25
N LYS A 56 -11.02 2.95 0.46
CA LYS A 56 -10.29 2.14 1.44
C LYS A 56 -10.81 0.72 1.52
N SER A 57 -9.95 -0.18 2.00
CA SER A 57 -10.32 -1.54 2.39
C SER A 57 -10.94 -1.52 3.80
N TYR A 58 -12.06 -2.21 3.95
CA TYR A 58 -12.90 -2.19 5.15
C TYR A 58 -12.82 -3.48 5.98
N GLY A 59 -11.86 -4.37 5.68
CA GLY A 59 -11.79 -5.72 6.25
C GLY A 59 -11.63 -5.74 7.77
N ILE A 60 -10.80 -4.84 8.33
CA ILE A 60 -10.59 -4.75 9.78
C ILE A 60 -11.84 -4.23 10.47
N ASP A 61 -12.49 -3.20 9.92
CA ASP A 61 -13.75 -2.68 10.47
C ASP A 61 -14.87 -3.74 10.44
N VAL A 62 -14.94 -4.56 9.37
CA VAL A 62 -15.89 -5.70 9.29
C VAL A 62 -15.57 -6.75 10.36
N ALA A 63 -14.30 -7.06 10.60
CA ALA A 63 -13.88 -7.98 11.64
C ALA A 63 -14.25 -7.48 13.06
N GLU A 64 -14.12 -6.18 13.30
CA GLU A 64 -14.55 -5.55 14.55
C GLU A 64 -16.07 -5.66 14.73
N LEU A 65 -16.86 -5.40 13.68
CA LEU A 65 -18.32 -5.58 13.69
C LEU A 65 -18.74 -7.05 13.88
N ALA A 66 -17.95 -8.00 13.38
CA ALA A 66 -18.17 -9.44 13.56
C ALA A 66 -17.85 -9.93 14.97
N GLY A 67 -17.33 -9.07 15.85
CA GLY A 67 -17.05 -9.38 17.25
C GLY A 67 -15.75 -10.15 17.47
N LEU A 68 -14.76 -9.99 16.57
CA LEU A 68 -13.44 -10.54 16.83
C LEU A 68 -12.82 -9.93 18.10
N PRO A 69 -11.94 -10.67 18.82
CA PRO A 69 -11.30 -10.16 20.02
C PRO A 69 -10.56 -8.84 19.77
N SER A 70 -10.70 -7.87 20.68
CA SER A 70 -10.12 -6.53 20.54
C SER A 70 -8.60 -6.56 20.30
N GLN A 71 -7.89 -7.44 21.00
CA GLN A 71 -6.44 -7.63 20.83
C GLN A 71 -6.05 -8.01 19.40
N VAL A 72 -6.88 -8.80 18.70
CA VAL A 72 -6.64 -9.21 17.31
C VAL A 72 -6.89 -8.04 16.36
N VAL A 73 -7.97 -7.29 16.59
CA VAL A 73 -8.34 -6.12 15.79
C VAL A 73 -7.28 -5.01 15.94
N GLU A 74 -6.82 -4.74 17.16
CA GLU A 74 -5.76 -3.76 17.42
C GLU A 74 -4.46 -4.15 16.72
N ARG A 75 -4.02 -5.41 16.85
CA ARG A 75 -2.82 -5.88 16.16
C ARG A 75 -2.93 -5.77 14.64
N ALA A 76 -4.10 -6.07 14.07
CA ALA A 76 -4.33 -5.92 12.64
C ALA A 76 -4.24 -4.45 12.19
N LYS A 77 -4.74 -3.49 13.00
CA LYS A 77 -4.64 -2.05 12.73
C LYS A 77 -3.19 -1.58 12.73
N GLU A 78 -2.37 -2.05 13.67
CA GLU A 78 -0.93 -1.76 13.71
C GLU A 78 -0.20 -2.23 12.45
N ILE A 79 -0.43 -3.50 12.06
CA ILE A 79 0.19 -4.07 10.86
C ILE A 79 -0.24 -3.29 9.62
N LEU A 80 -1.53 -2.94 9.50
CA LEU A 80 -2.02 -2.14 8.37
C LEU A 80 -1.32 -0.78 8.32
N PHE A 81 -1.16 -0.11 9.47
CA PHE A 81 -0.46 1.16 9.53
C PHE A 81 1.00 1.06 9.08
N GLU A 82 1.70 -0.02 9.44
CA GLU A 82 3.08 -0.28 8.98
C GLU A 82 3.15 -0.51 7.46
N LEU A 83 2.20 -1.26 6.90
CA LEU A 83 2.12 -1.55 5.47
C LEU A 83 1.79 -0.27 4.66
N GLU A 84 0.77 0.48 5.05
CA GLU A 84 0.39 1.74 4.39
C GLU A 84 1.52 2.79 4.45
N LYS A 85 2.32 2.80 5.53
CA LYS A 85 3.49 3.68 5.64
C LYS A 85 4.60 3.26 4.70
N SER A 86 4.83 1.96 4.54
CA SER A 86 5.84 1.40 3.65
C SER A 86 5.49 1.70 2.19
N ASP A 87 4.23 1.51 1.81
CA ASP A 87 3.74 1.83 0.46
C ASP A 87 3.84 3.33 0.16
N ASN A 88 3.52 4.21 1.11
CA ASN A 88 3.63 5.66 0.91
C ASN A 88 5.08 6.15 0.76
N GLU A 89 6.04 5.54 1.45
CA GLU A 89 7.45 5.88 1.31
C GLU A 89 8.02 5.39 -0.04
N GLU A 90 7.51 4.29 -0.59
CA GLU A 90 7.83 3.84 -1.94
C GLU A 90 7.17 4.72 -3.02
N ILE A 91 5.88 5.06 -2.87
CA ILE A 91 5.17 5.94 -3.81
C ILE A 91 5.80 7.34 -3.88
N LYS A 92 6.29 7.88 -2.76
CA LYS A 92 7.04 9.16 -2.72
C LYS A 92 8.41 9.09 -3.41
N ARG A 93 9.05 7.92 -3.45
CA ARG A 93 10.30 7.71 -4.20
C ARG A 93 10.04 7.57 -5.69
N VAL A 94 8.97 6.88 -6.07
CA VAL A 94 8.55 6.72 -7.46
C VAL A 94 8.06 8.06 -8.04
N SER A 95 7.27 8.84 -7.31
CA SER A 95 6.74 10.13 -7.78
C SER A 95 7.81 11.21 -8.00
N ARG A 96 9.01 11.08 -7.42
CA ARG A 96 10.16 11.97 -7.72
C ARG A 96 10.81 11.70 -9.08
N ASN A 97 10.54 10.55 -9.71
CA ASN A 97 11.18 10.12 -10.96
C ASN A 97 10.24 10.04 -12.18
N ILE A 98 8.96 10.38 -12.06
CA ILE A 98 8.03 10.37 -13.21
C ILE A 98 8.07 11.73 -13.92
N GLY A 99 9.16 11.95 -14.64
CA GLY A 99 9.35 13.06 -15.57
C GLY A 99 9.73 12.57 -16.96
N LYS A 100 8.88 11.75 -17.60
CA LYS A 100 8.66 11.61 -19.07
C LYS A 100 7.94 10.29 -19.41
N PRO A 101 7.03 10.28 -20.41
CA PRO A 101 6.36 9.06 -20.84
C PRO A 101 7.20 8.33 -21.90
N GLN A 102 7.54 7.07 -21.66
CA GLN A 102 7.99 6.17 -22.73
C GLN A 102 7.25 4.83 -22.66
N LYS A 103 6.90 4.37 -23.88
CA LYS A 103 6.08 3.20 -24.23
C LYS A 103 6.57 1.90 -23.58
N ALA A 104 5.60 1.04 -23.22
CA ALA A 104 5.80 -0.36 -22.86
C ALA A 104 6.55 -1.14 -23.98
N PRO A 105 7.31 -2.21 -23.65
CA PRO A 105 6.67 -3.51 -23.40
C PRO A 105 7.33 -4.42 -22.32
N ALA A 106 6.60 -5.50 -22.01
CA ALA A 106 6.92 -6.71 -21.23
C ALA A 106 6.66 -6.67 -19.70
N PRO A 107 6.10 -7.77 -19.12
CA PRO A 107 5.82 -7.86 -17.70
C PRO A 107 7.15 -8.03 -16.98
N VAL A 108 7.71 -6.91 -16.53
CA VAL A 108 8.77 -6.94 -15.53
C VAL A 108 8.08 -7.43 -14.27
N GLN A 109 8.23 -8.73 -13.97
CA GLN A 109 8.18 -9.22 -12.61
C GLN A 109 9.22 -8.41 -11.85
N LEU A 110 8.81 -7.27 -11.30
CA LEU A 110 9.69 -6.40 -10.53
C LEU A 110 10.18 -7.25 -9.36
N THR A 111 11.49 -7.40 -9.34
CA THR A 111 12.30 -7.93 -8.25
C THR A 111 11.89 -7.21 -6.95
N LEU A 112 10.88 -7.75 -6.26
CA LEU A 112 10.30 -7.25 -5.02
C LEU A 112 11.29 -7.21 -3.84
N PHE A 113 12.58 -7.54 -4.04
CA PHE A 113 13.56 -7.68 -2.96
C PHE A 113 14.98 -7.22 -3.29
N SER A 114 15.22 -6.42 -4.34
CA SER A 114 16.57 -5.92 -4.63
C SER A 114 16.69 -4.40 -4.53
N THR A 115 16.20 -3.82 -3.44
CA THR A 115 16.76 -2.57 -2.96
C THR A 115 18.01 -2.92 -2.15
N GLN A 116 19.17 -2.91 -2.80
CA GLN A 116 20.46 -2.99 -2.11
C GLN A 116 20.58 -1.78 -1.19
N ASN A 117 20.19 -1.96 0.07
CA ASN A 117 20.26 -0.92 1.08
C ASN A 117 21.72 -0.82 1.55
N GLU A 118 22.44 0.14 0.98
CA GLU A 118 23.88 0.36 1.23
C GLU A 118 24.20 0.51 2.73
N ALA A 119 23.31 1.12 3.51
CA ALA A 119 23.46 1.23 4.96
C ALA A 119 23.38 -0.14 5.67
N LEU A 120 22.54 -1.03 5.16
CA LEU A 120 22.33 -2.38 5.70
C LEU A 120 23.53 -3.29 5.42
N GLU A 121 24.14 -3.15 4.24
CA GLU A 121 25.38 -3.87 3.91
C GLU A 121 26.58 -3.36 4.72
N LEU A 122 26.69 -2.05 4.94
CA LEU A 122 27.71 -1.47 5.83
C LEU A 122 27.55 -1.94 7.29
N LEU A 123 26.32 -2.10 7.77
CA LEU A 123 26.05 -2.62 9.12
C LEU A 123 26.44 -4.10 9.25
N LYS A 124 26.13 -4.94 8.24
CA LYS A 124 26.51 -6.36 8.25
C LYS A 124 28.02 -6.57 8.19
N ALA A 125 28.73 -5.69 7.49
CA ALA A 125 30.19 -5.75 7.35
C ALA A 125 30.96 -5.19 8.57
N ALA A 126 30.27 -4.54 9.51
CA ALA A 126 30.90 -3.88 10.65
C ALA A 126 31.23 -4.89 11.77
N ASP A 127 32.50 -5.00 12.15
CA ASP A 127 32.94 -5.80 13.29
C ASP A 127 32.98 -4.95 14.56
N LEU A 128 31.92 -5.04 15.36
CA LEU A 128 31.75 -4.30 16.62
C LEU A 128 32.75 -4.69 17.70
N ASN A 129 33.36 -5.88 17.62
CA ASN A 129 34.26 -6.37 18.66
C ASN A 129 35.71 -5.90 18.44
N ASN A 130 36.06 -5.51 17.21
CA ASN A 130 37.41 -5.11 16.84
C ASN A 130 37.53 -3.65 16.37
N MET A 131 36.43 -2.92 16.26
CA MET A 131 36.47 -1.51 15.90
C MET A 131 36.87 -0.63 17.09
N THR A 132 37.63 0.42 16.81
CA THR A 132 37.91 1.47 17.80
C THR A 132 36.69 2.36 18.00
N PRO A 133 36.53 3.02 19.17
CA PRO A 133 35.42 3.94 19.41
C PRO A 133 35.32 5.08 18.38
N LEU A 134 36.45 5.51 17.80
CA LEU A 134 36.48 6.53 16.77
C LEU A 134 35.96 6.02 15.42
N GLU A 135 36.30 4.78 15.05
CA GLU A 135 35.78 4.13 13.84
C GLU A 135 34.28 3.87 13.94
N ALA A 136 33.81 3.45 15.13
CA ALA A 136 32.39 3.30 15.41
C ALA A 136 31.64 4.63 15.19
N LEU A 137 32.17 5.72 15.73
CA LEU A 137 31.57 7.05 15.60
C LEU A 137 31.52 7.52 14.13
N ASN A 138 32.60 7.28 13.38
CA ASN A 138 32.67 7.61 11.96
C ASN A 138 31.68 6.77 11.12
N LEU A 139 31.54 5.48 11.44
CA LEU A 139 30.58 4.59 10.80
C LEU A 139 29.14 5.05 11.06
N LEU A 140 28.80 5.41 12.30
CA LEU A 140 27.50 5.98 12.66
C LEU A 140 27.22 7.29 11.92
N HIS A 141 28.22 8.17 11.80
CA HIS A 141 28.09 9.42 11.05
C HIS A 141 27.80 9.17 9.56
N LYS A 142 28.50 8.19 8.96
CA LYS A 142 28.28 7.77 7.57
C LYS A 142 26.89 7.17 7.36
N LEU A 143 26.45 6.28 8.25
CA LEU A 143 25.11 5.68 8.21
C LEU A 143 24.01 6.73 8.35
N LYS A 144 24.19 7.72 9.23
CA LYS A 144 23.26 8.86 9.37
C LYS A 144 23.20 9.71 8.10
N GLY A 145 24.33 9.89 7.41
CA GLY A 145 24.36 10.55 6.10
C GLY A 145 23.56 9.81 5.03
N ILE A 146 23.70 8.48 4.97
CA ILE A 146 22.99 7.62 4.01
C ILE A 146 21.48 7.54 4.33
N ALA A 147 21.10 7.52 5.61
CA ALA A 147 19.70 7.45 6.01
C ALA A 147 18.92 8.77 5.83
N ASN A 148 19.62 9.90 5.80
CA ASN A 148 19.03 11.24 5.65
C ASN A 148 19.05 11.75 4.19
N GLY A 149 19.69 11.04 3.25
CA GLY A 149 19.70 11.35 1.82
C GLY A 149 18.70 10.49 1.04
#